data_AF-A0A257AXB0-F1
#
_entry.id   AF-A0A257AXB0-F1
#
_cell.length_a   1.000
_cell.length_b   1.000
_cell.length_c   1.000
_cell.angle_alpha   90.00
_cell.angle_beta   90.00
_cell.angle_gamma   90.00
#
_symmetry.space_group_name_H-M   'P 1'
#
loop_
_entity.id
_entity.type
_entity.pdbx_description
1 polymer ?
#
loop_
_entity_poly.entity_id
_entity_poly.type
_entity_poly.pdbx_seq_one_letter_code
_entity_poly.pdbx_strand_id
1 'polypeptide(L)'
;GFDPGSGASSAVYALALQADGRLVAGGVFASFAGAPRAGVARLLGDDPGCASAVAPTTASFSALGGEGVVTVTAAGDCTWRAVSNVPWITILSGATGSGNGAVTYRVAAHRGRQRSGTLTVSGRAVTITQAVSAQETLGLFRRADGFFYLRNSLTSGVADTAFF
;
A
#
# COMPACT_ATOMS: atom_id res chain seq x y z
N GLY A 1 15.15 -17.91 10.23
CA GLY A 1 16.49 -17.67 10.82
C GLY A 1 16.86 -16.23 10.57
N PHE A 2 17.67 -15.64 11.44
CA PHE A 2 18.29 -14.34 11.17
C PHE A 2 19.40 -14.54 10.12
N ASP A 3 19.36 -13.80 9.02
CA ASP A 3 20.40 -13.80 8.00
C ASP A 3 21.08 -12.42 8.01
N PRO A 4 22.30 -12.30 8.55
CA PRO A 4 23.02 -11.03 8.61
C PRO A 4 23.64 -10.60 7.26
N GLY A 5 23.55 -11.43 6.21
CA GLY A 5 24.27 -11.19 4.96
C GLY A 5 25.80 -11.25 5.12
N SER A 6 26.53 -10.68 4.16
CA SER A 6 28.01 -10.73 4.11
C SER A 6 28.74 -9.69 4.96
N GLY A 7 28.01 -8.76 5.61
CA GLY A 7 28.52 -7.86 6.65
C GLY A 7 29.85 -7.16 6.34
N ALA A 8 30.60 -6.80 7.38
CA ALA A 8 31.96 -6.27 7.25
C ALA A 8 32.97 -7.41 7.08
N SER A 9 33.95 -7.25 6.18
CA SER A 9 35.03 -8.25 6.00
C SER A 9 36.07 -8.31 7.13
N SER A 10 36.01 -7.36 8.07
CA SER A 10 36.87 -7.33 9.27
C SER A 10 36.16 -6.56 10.39
N ALA A 11 36.87 -6.32 11.49
CA ALA A 11 36.32 -5.69 12.68
C ALA A 11 35.70 -4.32 12.40
N VAL A 12 34.49 -4.13 12.90
CA VAL A 12 33.84 -2.83 13.07
C VAL A 12 34.14 -2.37 14.50
N TYR A 13 34.75 -1.19 14.65
CA TYR A 13 35.12 -0.62 15.94
C TYR A 13 34.14 0.42 16.45
N ALA A 14 33.37 1.04 15.55
CA ALA A 14 32.47 2.13 15.90
C ALA A 14 31.16 2.05 15.12
N LEU A 15 30.08 2.45 15.77
CA LEU A 15 28.78 2.73 15.17
C LEU A 15 28.38 4.14 15.56
N ALA A 16 27.94 4.94 14.60
CA ALA A 16 27.51 6.32 14.83
C ALA A 16 26.14 6.56 14.18
N LEU A 17 25.21 7.16 14.93
CA LEU A 17 23.96 7.66 14.38
C LEU A 17 24.20 9.05 13.78
N GLN A 18 23.80 9.25 12.53
CA GLN A 18 23.84 10.53 11.85
C GLN A 18 22.57 11.33 12.15
N ALA A 19 22.62 12.66 11.96
CA ALA A 19 21.49 13.55 12.19
C ALA A 19 20.26 13.24 11.32
N ASP A 20 20.45 12.52 10.21
CA ASP A 20 19.39 12.05 9.32
C ASP A 20 18.76 10.71 9.75
N GLY A 21 19.12 10.21 10.94
CA GLY A 21 18.60 8.96 11.51
C GLY A 21 19.25 7.68 10.97
N ARG A 22 20.30 7.79 10.15
CA ARG A 22 21.02 6.63 9.59
C ARG A 22 22.23 6.26 10.41
N LEU A 23 22.70 5.02 10.27
CA LEU A 23 23.84 4.51 11.02
C LEU A 23 25.09 4.44 10.14
N VAL A 24 26.26 4.76 10.69
CA VAL A 24 27.57 4.61 10.04
C VAL A 24 28.41 3.66 10.86
N ALA A 25 28.99 2.67 10.20
CA ALA A 25 29.97 1.74 10.74
C ALA A 25 31.38 2.20 10.38
N GLY A 26 32.27 2.23 11.38
CA GLY A 26 33.70 2.52 11.23
C GLY A 26 34.54 1.35 11.71
N GLY A 27 35.62 1.00 11.01
CA GLY A 27 36.44 -0.16 11.34
C GLY A 27 37.66 -0.33 10.44
N VAL A 28 38.16 -1.57 10.38
CA VAL A 28 39.32 -1.98 9.55
C VAL A 28 38.94 -2.94 8.43
N PHE A 29 37.66 -3.00 8.07
CA PHE A 29 37.17 -3.80 6.95
C PHE A 29 37.57 -3.17 5.61
N ALA A 30 37.86 -4.03 4.64
CA ALA A 30 38.12 -3.63 3.25
C ALA A 30 36.83 -3.61 2.41
N SER A 31 35.78 -4.26 2.89
CA SER A 31 34.49 -4.40 2.23
C SER A 31 33.35 -4.50 3.23
N PHE A 32 32.17 -4.06 2.82
CA PHE A 32 30.92 -4.18 3.58
C PHE A 32 29.79 -4.62 2.64
N ALA A 33 29.03 -5.64 3.03
CA ALA A 33 27.99 -6.29 2.22
C ALA A 33 28.51 -6.74 0.83
N GLY A 34 29.75 -7.23 0.75
CA GLY A 34 30.39 -7.65 -0.51
C GLY A 34 30.92 -6.52 -1.40
N ALA A 35 30.61 -5.25 -1.12
CA ALA A 35 31.12 -4.10 -1.86
C ALA A 35 32.42 -3.54 -1.25
N PRO A 36 33.42 -3.14 -2.05
CA PRO A 36 34.65 -2.52 -1.55
C PRO A 36 34.34 -1.18 -0.89
N ARG A 37 34.50 -1.13 0.43
CA ARG A 37 34.28 0.03 1.30
C ARG A 37 35.33 -0.04 2.39
N ALA A 38 36.36 0.80 2.30
CA ALA A 38 37.47 0.76 3.24
C ALA A 38 37.14 1.59 4.49
N GLY A 39 37.06 0.93 5.64
CA GLY A 39 37.05 1.53 6.97
C GLY A 39 35.82 2.33 7.37
N VAL A 40 34.97 2.79 6.44
CA VAL A 40 33.71 3.49 6.74
C VAL A 40 32.61 3.01 5.79
N ALA A 41 31.49 2.58 6.36
CA ALA A 41 30.30 2.16 5.62
C ALA A 41 29.05 2.78 6.25
N ARG A 42 28.25 3.48 5.45
CA ARG A 42 26.95 3.97 5.89
C ARG A 42 25.93 2.85 5.74
N LEU A 43 25.35 2.44 6.85
CA LEU A 43 24.28 1.46 6.90
C LEU A 43 22.98 2.19 6.55
N LEU A 44 22.45 1.79 5.41
CA LEU A 44 21.10 2.14 5.00
C LEU A 44 20.31 0.88 5.38
N GLY A 45 19.49 0.96 6.44
CA GLY A 45 18.58 -0.13 6.78
C GLY A 45 17.80 -0.56 5.54
N ASP A 46 17.52 -1.86 5.43
CA ASP A 46 16.81 -2.46 4.28
C ASP A 46 17.32 -1.93 2.93
N ASP A 47 18.58 -2.29 2.67
CA ASP A 47 19.32 -2.25 1.40
C ASP A 47 19.04 -1.04 0.47
N PRO A 48 19.95 -0.06 0.41
CA PRO A 48 19.84 1.09 -0.48
C PRO A 48 20.06 0.74 -1.96
N GLY A 49 20.52 -0.47 -2.26
CA GLY A 49 20.48 -1.05 -3.61
C GLY A 49 19.06 -1.41 -4.03
N CYS A 50 18.15 -1.58 -3.07
CA CYS A 50 16.75 -1.96 -3.24
C CYS A 50 15.77 -0.91 -2.78
N ALA A 51 16.08 0.36 -3.02
CA ALA A 51 15.11 1.45 -2.89
C ALA A 51 13.92 1.19 -3.82
N SER A 52 12.89 0.54 -3.29
CA SER A 52 11.67 0.27 -4.02
C SER A 52 10.77 1.50 -3.98
N ALA A 53 10.15 1.88 -5.10
CA ALA A 53 9.02 2.79 -5.12
C ALA A 53 7.74 1.97 -5.25
N VAL A 54 6.71 2.31 -4.46
CA VAL A 54 5.42 1.62 -4.48
C VAL A 54 4.36 2.69 -4.74
N ALA A 55 3.62 2.55 -5.83
CA ALA A 55 2.61 3.53 -6.23
C ALA A 55 1.39 2.88 -6.89
N PRO A 56 0.18 3.40 -6.67
CA PRO A 56 -0.13 4.41 -5.66
C PRO A 56 -0.06 3.82 -4.23
N THR A 57 0.22 4.65 -3.22
CA THR A 57 0.14 4.26 -1.79
C THR A 57 -1.27 4.35 -1.23
N THR A 58 -2.21 4.90 -1.99
CA THR A 58 -3.63 4.97 -1.63
C THR A 58 -4.50 4.72 -2.85
N ALA A 59 -5.61 4.02 -2.69
CA ALA A 59 -6.63 3.91 -3.73
C ALA A 59 -8.04 3.90 -3.13
N SER A 60 -9.00 4.39 -3.91
CA SER A 60 -10.40 4.50 -3.51
C SER A 60 -11.28 3.71 -4.47
N PHE A 61 -12.22 2.94 -3.92
CA PHE A 61 -13.18 2.13 -4.67
C PHE A 61 -14.61 2.48 -4.25
N SER A 62 -15.55 2.30 -5.18
CA SER A 62 -16.96 2.27 -4.82
C SER A 62 -17.26 1.02 -3.97
N ALA A 63 -18.44 0.98 -3.38
CA ALA A 63 -18.92 -0.20 -2.67
C ALA A 63 -19.02 -1.48 -3.50
N LEU A 64 -19.05 -1.38 -4.83
CA LEU A 64 -19.00 -2.56 -5.69
C LEU A 64 -17.60 -3.21 -5.68
N GLY A 65 -16.58 -2.49 -5.20
CA GLY A 65 -15.20 -2.93 -5.29
C GLY A 65 -14.71 -2.89 -6.73
N GLY A 66 -13.79 -3.77 -7.07
CA GLY A 66 -13.15 -3.81 -8.38
C GLY A 66 -11.71 -4.27 -8.30
N GLU A 67 -11.01 -4.20 -9.43
CA GLU A 67 -9.58 -4.52 -9.50
C GLU A 67 -8.74 -3.25 -9.47
N GLY A 68 -7.57 -3.35 -8.84
CA GLY A 68 -6.57 -2.31 -8.80
C GLY A 68 -5.18 -2.86 -9.05
N VAL A 69 -4.26 -1.97 -9.37
CA VAL A 69 -2.85 -2.29 -9.60
C VAL A 69 -1.99 -1.39 -8.72
N VAL A 70 -0.99 -1.98 -8.08
CA VAL A 70 0.13 -1.26 -7.46
C VAL A 70 1.38 -1.59 -8.25
N THR A 71 2.13 -0.59 -8.68
CA THR A 71 3.43 -0.78 -9.32
C THR A 71 4.54 -0.76 -8.27
N VAL A 72 5.54 -1.61 -8.51
CA VAL A 72 6.79 -1.67 -7.75
C VAL A 72 7.92 -1.30 -8.71
N THR A 73 8.67 -0.25 -8.37
CA THR A 73 9.90 0.11 -9.09
C THR A 73 11.07 -0.28 -8.20
N ALA A 74 11.90 -1.23 -8.62
CA ALA A 74 13.06 -1.69 -7.85
C ALA A 74 14.19 -2.11 -8.79
N ALA A 75 15.44 -2.09 -8.32
CA ALA A 75 16.59 -2.61 -9.09
C ALA A 75 16.43 -4.12 -9.36
N GLY A 76 17.00 -4.62 -10.45
CA GLY A 76 16.62 -5.93 -11.02
C GLY A 76 16.76 -7.15 -10.10
N ASP A 77 17.71 -7.11 -9.18
CA ASP A 77 17.99 -8.14 -8.16
C ASP A 77 17.15 -7.99 -6.88
N CYS A 78 16.42 -6.89 -6.75
CA CYS A 78 15.63 -6.59 -5.57
C CYS A 78 14.34 -7.37 -5.56
N THR A 79 14.30 -8.37 -4.69
CA THR A 79 13.08 -9.13 -4.44
C THR A 79 12.11 -8.32 -3.58
N TRP A 80 10.81 -8.49 -3.84
CA TRP A 80 9.75 -7.86 -3.09
C TRP A 80 8.57 -8.82 -2.92
N ARG A 81 7.76 -8.53 -1.91
CA ARG A 81 6.58 -9.31 -1.55
C ARG A 81 5.39 -8.39 -1.34
N ALA A 82 4.22 -8.87 -1.73
CA ALA A 82 2.92 -8.25 -1.52
C ALA A 82 2.03 -9.16 -0.66
N VAL A 83 1.37 -8.58 0.33
CA VAL A 83 0.48 -9.28 1.25
C VAL A 83 -0.75 -8.43 1.49
N SER A 84 -1.92 -9.05 1.52
CA SER A 84 -3.12 -8.39 2.04
C SER A 84 -3.21 -8.56 3.55
N ASN A 85 -3.48 -7.46 4.25
CA ASN A 85 -3.67 -7.49 5.71
C ASN A 85 -5.15 -7.64 6.10
N VAL A 86 -6.04 -7.77 5.11
CA VAL A 86 -7.49 -7.90 5.31
C VAL A 86 -8.09 -8.95 4.36
N PRO A 87 -9.12 -9.70 4.78
CA PRO A 87 -9.66 -10.79 3.98
C PRO A 87 -10.48 -10.36 2.76
N TRP A 88 -10.88 -9.07 2.67
CA TRP A 88 -11.71 -8.55 1.57
C TRP A 88 -10.90 -7.90 0.44
N ILE A 89 -9.56 -7.92 0.54
CA ILE A 89 -8.65 -7.58 -0.55
C ILE A 89 -7.86 -8.83 -0.90
N THR A 90 -7.93 -9.28 -2.14
CA THR A 90 -7.25 -10.50 -2.62
C THR A 90 -6.21 -10.15 -3.66
N ILE A 91 -4.97 -10.62 -3.49
CA ILE A 91 -3.93 -10.48 -4.52
C ILE A 91 -4.20 -11.52 -5.60
N LEU A 92 -4.34 -11.07 -6.84
CA LEU A 92 -4.58 -11.93 -8.01
C LEU A 92 -3.26 -12.33 -8.68
N SER A 93 -2.29 -11.41 -8.74
CA SER A 93 -0.95 -11.65 -9.29
C SER A 93 0.10 -10.74 -8.63
N GLY A 94 1.37 -11.11 -8.75
CA GLY A 94 2.46 -10.34 -8.15
C GLY A 94 2.47 -10.40 -6.62
N ALA A 95 2.20 -11.57 -6.02
CA ALA A 95 2.38 -11.75 -4.58
C ALA A 95 3.87 -11.68 -4.17
N THR A 96 4.76 -12.04 -5.09
CA THR A 96 6.23 -11.90 -4.98
C THR A 96 6.79 -11.53 -6.35
N GLY A 97 7.94 -10.87 -6.39
CA GLY A 97 8.65 -10.59 -7.63
C GLY A 97 10.06 -10.06 -7.37
N SER A 98 10.76 -9.73 -8.46
CA SER A 98 12.09 -9.10 -8.43
C SER A 98 12.15 -7.95 -9.43
N GLY A 99 12.93 -6.92 -9.14
CA GLY A 99 13.02 -5.74 -9.99
C GLY A 99 11.69 -5.00 -10.12
N ASN A 100 11.50 -4.32 -11.24
CA ASN A 100 10.23 -3.67 -11.53
C ASN A 100 9.11 -4.70 -11.70
N GLY A 101 7.92 -4.40 -11.18
CA GLY A 101 6.75 -5.25 -11.38
C GLY A 101 5.46 -4.61 -10.93
N ALA A 102 4.40 -5.42 -10.92
CA ALA A 102 3.06 -4.98 -10.58
C ALA A 102 2.35 -6.03 -9.72
N VAL A 103 1.57 -5.54 -8.77
CA VAL A 103 0.67 -6.32 -7.93
C VAL A 103 -0.75 -6.00 -8.36
N THR A 104 -1.42 -6.96 -8.98
CA THR A 104 -2.85 -6.83 -9.29
C THR A 104 -3.66 -7.44 -8.14
N TYR A 105 -4.62 -6.68 -7.64
CA TYR A 105 -5.47 -7.09 -6.53
C TYR A 105 -6.94 -6.81 -6.82
N ARG A 106 -7.82 -7.50 -6.12
CA ARG A 106 -9.27 -7.30 -6.16
C ARG A 106 -9.78 -6.87 -4.79
N VAL A 107 -10.62 -5.84 -4.80
CA VAL A 107 -11.41 -5.39 -3.67
C VAL A 107 -12.81 -6.00 -3.79
N ALA A 108 -13.21 -6.81 -2.81
CA ALA A 108 -14.55 -7.39 -2.77
C ALA A 108 -15.62 -6.31 -2.49
N ALA A 109 -16.82 -6.49 -3.06
CA ALA A 109 -17.95 -5.60 -2.80
C ALA A 109 -18.32 -5.54 -1.30
N HIS A 110 -18.83 -4.39 -0.86
CA HIS A 110 -19.27 -4.16 0.52
C HIS A 110 -20.58 -3.38 0.59
N ARG A 111 -21.55 -3.92 1.33
CA ARG A 111 -22.80 -3.25 1.66
C ARG A 111 -22.77 -2.82 3.12
N GLY A 112 -22.16 -1.66 3.38
CA GLY A 112 -22.00 -1.15 4.74
C GLY A 112 -21.47 0.28 4.74
N ARG A 113 -20.99 0.72 5.91
CA ARG A 113 -20.28 1.99 6.04
C ARG A 113 -18.95 1.94 5.28
N GLN A 114 -18.33 3.10 5.10
CA GLN A 114 -16.98 3.17 4.55
C GLN A 114 -16.04 2.31 5.39
N ARG A 115 -15.20 1.53 4.71
CA ARG A 115 -14.15 0.73 5.34
C ARG A 115 -12.80 1.00 4.69
N SER A 116 -11.75 0.83 5.48
CA SER A 116 -10.37 0.92 4.99
C SER A 116 -9.61 -0.33 5.37
N GLY A 117 -8.65 -0.71 4.52
CA GLY A 117 -7.78 -1.87 4.71
C GLY A 117 -6.46 -1.64 4.00
N THR A 118 -5.47 -2.47 4.31
CA THR A 118 -4.11 -2.27 3.78
C THR A 118 -3.58 -3.49 3.05
N LEU A 119 -2.79 -3.23 2.01
CA LEU A 119 -1.86 -4.17 1.39
C LEU A 119 -0.45 -3.75 1.81
N THR A 120 0.41 -4.70 2.20
CA THR A 120 1.83 -4.44 2.41
C THR A 120 2.59 -4.88 1.16
N VAL A 121 3.22 -3.96 0.44
CA VAL A 121 3.98 -4.22 -0.80
C VAL A 121 5.41 -3.69 -0.61
N SER A 122 6.41 -4.57 -0.74
CA SER A 122 7.82 -4.22 -0.50
C SER A 122 8.02 -3.49 0.86
N GLY A 123 7.33 -3.97 1.90
CA GLY A 123 7.34 -3.35 3.23
C GLY A 123 6.52 -2.06 3.38
N ARG A 124 6.01 -1.47 2.29
CA ARG A 124 5.19 -0.25 2.33
C ARG A 124 3.70 -0.55 2.39
N ALA A 125 2.99 0.19 3.22
CA ALA A 125 1.54 0.10 3.32
C ALA A 125 0.87 0.86 2.15
N VAL A 126 0.00 0.18 1.44
CA VAL A 126 -0.95 0.75 0.47
C VAL A 126 -2.33 0.74 1.12
N THR A 127 -2.93 1.91 1.28
CA THR A 127 -4.23 2.08 1.94
C THR A 127 -5.35 2.06 0.92
N ILE A 128 -6.26 1.12 1.07
CA ILE A 128 -7.45 0.99 0.22
C ILE A 128 -8.66 1.47 1.02
N THR A 129 -9.36 2.47 0.49
CA THR A 129 -10.62 2.95 1.05
C THR A 129 -11.77 2.54 0.16
N GLN A 130 -12.74 1.83 0.72
CA GLN A 130 -13.95 1.45 0.03
C GLN A 130 -15.11 2.28 0.57
N ALA A 131 -15.74 3.05 -0.32
CA ALA A 131 -16.83 3.94 0.01
C ALA A 131 -18.03 3.18 0.62
N VAL A 132 -18.93 3.95 1.23
CA VAL A 132 -20.27 3.44 1.59
C VAL A 132 -20.94 2.82 0.37
N SER A 133 -21.83 1.85 0.60
CA SER A 133 -22.79 1.45 -0.44
C SER A 133 -23.47 2.70 -0.95
N ALA A 134 -23.33 2.99 -2.25
CA ALA A 134 -24.27 3.90 -2.90
C ALA A 134 -25.64 3.33 -2.55
N GLN A 135 -26.38 4.07 -1.73
CA GLN A 135 -27.72 3.68 -1.38
C GLN A 135 -28.48 3.80 -2.69
N GLU A 136 -29.06 2.70 -3.18
CA GLU A 136 -30.02 2.84 -4.26
C GLU A 136 -31.08 3.81 -3.75
N THR A 137 -31.13 4.99 -4.34
CA THR A 137 -32.21 5.92 -4.08
C THR A 137 -33.44 5.29 -4.68
N LEU A 138 -34.18 4.54 -3.88
CA LEU A 138 -35.48 4.00 -4.25
C LEU A 138 -36.34 5.20 -4.67
N GLY A 139 -36.59 5.27 -5.97
CA GLY A 139 -37.47 6.25 -6.59
C GLY A 139 -38.88 5.70 -6.66
N LEU A 140 -39.91 6.45 -6.25
CA LEU A 140 -41.28 6.13 -6.66
C LEU A 140 -41.57 6.84 -7.98
N PHE A 141 -41.92 6.11 -9.03
CA PHE A 141 -42.37 6.69 -10.30
C PHE A 141 -43.89 6.77 -10.33
N ARG A 142 -44.43 7.98 -10.43
CA ARG A 142 -45.87 8.18 -10.59
C ARG A 142 -46.21 8.24 -12.08
N ARG A 143 -46.84 7.17 -12.59
CA ARG A 143 -47.26 7.08 -14.00
C ARG A 143 -48.27 8.16 -14.42
N ALA A 144 -49.00 8.74 -13.47
CA ALA A 144 -50.07 9.70 -13.76
C ALA A 144 -49.53 11.06 -14.26
N ASP A 145 -48.35 11.47 -13.81
CA ASP A 145 -47.79 12.79 -14.08
C ASP A 145 -46.29 12.76 -14.46
N GLY A 146 -45.68 11.56 -14.50
CA GLY A 146 -44.31 11.37 -14.98
C GLY A 146 -43.23 11.76 -13.96
N PHE A 147 -43.61 12.03 -12.70
CA PHE A 147 -42.67 12.44 -11.67
C PHE A 147 -41.94 11.26 -11.02
N PHE A 148 -40.66 11.48 -10.70
CA PHE A 148 -39.82 10.58 -9.90
C PHE A 148 -39.59 11.17 -8.51
N TYR A 149 -39.95 10.43 -7.47
CA TYR A 149 -39.70 10.79 -6.07
C TYR A 149 -38.44 10.10 -5.59
N LEU A 150 -37.33 10.82 -5.44
CA LEU A 150 -36.06 10.27 -4.96
C LEU A 150 -36.01 10.30 -3.42
N ARG A 151 -35.76 9.15 -2.76
CA ARG A 151 -35.38 9.14 -1.33
C ARG A 151 -33.97 9.71 -1.15
N ASN A 152 -33.87 10.99 -0.78
CA ASN A 152 -32.60 11.61 -0.42
C ASN A 152 -31.99 10.85 0.77
N SER A 153 -30.87 10.16 0.54
CA SER A 153 -30.10 9.56 1.62
C SER A 153 -28.68 10.09 1.58
N LEU A 154 -28.31 10.71 2.71
CA LEU A 154 -26.98 11.17 3.10
C LEU A 154 -26.60 12.58 2.63
N THR A 155 -27.27 13.61 3.17
CA THR A 155 -26.69 14.74 3.91
C THR A 155 -27.82 15.67 4.37
N SER A 156 -27.65 16.29 5.55
CA SER A 156 -28.61 17.18 6.18
C SER A 156 -29.10 18.31 5.27
N GLY A 157 -30.42 18.57 5.28
CA GLY A 157 -30.88 19.96 5.09
C GLY A 157 -32.03 20.23 4.11
N VAL A 158 -32.91 19.27 3.79
CA VAL A 158 -34.37 19.40 3.54
C VAL A 158 -34.86 18.20 2.72
N ALA A 159 -35.71 17.37 3.31
CA ALA A 159 -36.68 16.55 2.58
C ALA A 159 -38.05 17.14 2.90
N ASP A 160 -38.80 17.51 1.86
CA ASP A 160 -40.08 18.22 2.00
C ASP A 160 -41.10 17.32 2.73
N THR A 161 -41.74 17.85 3.78
CA THR A 161 -42.59 17.09 4.70
C THR A 161 -44.04 16.97 4.26
N ALA A 162 -44.34 17.19 2.98
CA ALA A 162 -45.70 17.06 2.45
C ALA A 162 -45.74 16.31 1.11
N PHE A 163 -46.28 15.09 1.14
CA PHE A 163 -47.11 14.52 0.08
C PHE A 163 -48.11 13.55 0.74
N PHE A 164 -49.25 14.10 1.20
CA PHE A 164 -50.39 13.50 1.92
C PHE A 164 -50.12 12.26 2.80
#